data_AF-A0A933C4E6-F1
#
_entry.id   AF-A0A933C4E6-F1
#
_cell.length_a   1.000
_cell.length_b   1.000
_cell.length_c   1.000
_cell.angle_alpha   90.00
_cell.angle_beta   90.00
_cell.angle_gamma   90.00
#
_symmetry.space_group_name_H-M   'P 1'
#
loop_
_entity.id
_entity.type
_entity.pdbx_description
1 polymer ?
#
loop_
_entity_poly.entity_id
_entity_poly.type
_entity_poly.pdbx_seq_one_letter_code
_entity_poly.pdbx_strand_id
1 'polypeptide(L)'
;MSSVPLSTSSPASMYNGFSDRRLYVIICLFLILGGLAMNDVLVYTPDSARYLVWAKSLAQFKGFEDLSIPEPFHYVVHAPLYAVLLVPAALLAPDNIVAAKALTLVMGSGLLPLFFLWMRGLSDSPAPILGTAILAVHPLMLLFSHQILSEIPFAMALLGTLILVDRIVSEKGNSRRDELILACILAGAALLREIGITLVFATAIFFGAHRNFRRALVLLLIPLAVYGIWFIRNEILVAGVEHPPLRNSEIFTLHYFTPRSAPLLEEFLAR
;
A
#
# COMPACT_ATOMS: atom_id res chain seq x y z
N MET A 1 4.33 -35.64 -10.87
CA MET A 1 4.30 -34.32 -10.22
C MET A 1 3.79 -34.53 -8.81
N SER A 2 4.70 -34.51 -7.84
CA SER A 2 4.46 -34.79 -6.43
C SER A 2 3.61 -33.67 -5.82
N SER A 3 2.42 -34.02 -5.36
CA SER A 3 1.58 -33.19 -4.51
C SER A 3 2.34 -32.89 -3.21
N VAL A 4 2.81 -31.66 -3.05
CA VAL A 4 3.27 -31.15 -1.76
C VAL A 4 2.06 -31.22 -0.81
N PRO A 5 2.12 -31.97 0.30
CA PRO A 5 1.02 -32.01 1.23
C PRO A 5 0.90 -30.64 1.90
N LEU A 6 -0.20 -29.94 1.62
CA LEU A 6 -0.62 -28.77 2.38
C LEU A 6 -0.79 -29.21 3.84
N SER A 7 0.09 -28.71 4.70
CA SER A 7 0.07 -28.86 6.15
C SER A 7 -1.35 -28.73 6.70
N THR A 8 -1.84 -29.81 7.34
CA THR A 8 -3.14 -29.87 8.01
C THR A 8 -3.04 -29.22 9.39
N SER A 9 -2.84 -27.91 9.45
CA SER A 9 -2.99 -27.17 10.70
C SER A 9 -4.47 -27.05 11.06
N SER A 10 -4.80 -27.32 12.32
CA SER A 10 -6.17 -27.36 12.82
C SER A 10 -6.82 -25.96 12.75
N PRO A 11 -8.06 -25.84 12.23
CA PRO A 11 -8.75 -24.58 11.92
C PRO A 11 -9.00 -23.65 13.13
N ALA A 12 -8.83 -24.13 14.36
CA ALA A 12 -9.01 -23.35 15.58
C ALA A 12 -7.85 -22.37 15.88
N SER A 13 -6.67 -22.52 15.26
CA SER A 13 -5.47 -21.75 15.64
C SER A 13 -5.42 -20.32 15.06
N MET A 14 -6.13 -20.06 13.96
CA MET A 14 -6.15 -18.74 13.29
C MET A 14 -7.11 -17.76 13.97
N TYR A 15 -8.26 -18.23 14.47
CA TYR A 15 -9.28 -17.38 15.09
C TYR A 15 -8.92 -16.90 16.51
N ASN A 16 -8.02 -17.62 17.21
CA ASN A 16 -7.39 -17.19 18.47
C ASN A 16 -5.96 -16.62 18.25
N GLY A 17 -5.60 -16.29 17.00
CA GLY A 17 -4.24 -15.93 16.60
C GLY A 17 -3.68 -14.69 17.33
N PHE A 18 -4.51 -13.68 17.53
CA PHE A 18 -4.09 -12.42 18.18
C PHE A 18 -3.89 -12.53 19.69
N SER A 19 -4.22 -13.64 20.34
CA SER A 19 -4.16 -13.73 21.81
C SER A 19 -2.76 -14.04 22.36
N ASP A 20 -1.75 -14.22 21.50
CA ASP A 20 -0.39 -14.49 21.95
C ASP A 20 0.24 -13.25 22.59
N ARG A 21 0.43 -13.29 23.91
CA ARG A 21 1.02 -12.17 24.69
C ARG A 21 2.37 -11.71 24.14
N ARG A 22 3.14 -12.62 23.53
CA ARG A 22 4.46 -12.32 22.95
C ARG A 22 4.36 -11.38 21.75
N LEU A 23 3.29 -11.48 20.96
CA LEU A 23 3.06 -10.59 19.83
C LEU A 23 2.90 -9.14 20.30
N TYR A 24 2.15 -8.91 21.38
CA TYR A 24 2.01 -7.57 21.96
C TYR A 24 3.33 -7.02 22.49
N VAL A 25 4.16 -7.86 23.12
CA VAL A 25 5.50 -7.44 23.55
C VAL A 25 6.34 -7.02 22.35
N ILE A 26 6.32 -7.78 21.25
CA ILE A 26 7.03 -7.43 20.00
C ILE A 26 6.53 -6.11 19.44
N ILE A 27 5.20 -5.90 19.38
CA ILE A 27 4.59 -4.66 18.90
C ILE A 27 4.99 -3.47 19.79
N CYS A 28 4.96 -3.63 21.11
CA CYS A 28 5.38 -2.58 22.04
C CYS A 28 6.86 -2.22 21.86
N LEU A 29 7.74 -3.22 21.75
CA LEU A 29 9.17 -2.99 21.49
C LEU A 29 9.39 -2.30 20.15
N PHE A 30 8.67 -2.72 19.11
CA PHE A 30 8.71 -2.10 17.79
C PHE A 30 8.30 -0.62 17.82
N LEU A 31 7.22 -0.30 18.53
CA LEU A 31 6.77 1.09 18.71
C LEU A 31 7.79 1.93 19.49
N ILE A 32 8.43 1.36 20.52
CA ILE A 32 9.48 2.04 21.28
C ILE A 32 10.68 2.33 20.37
N LEU A 33 11.19 1.32 19.66
CA LEU A 33 12.32 1.47 18.75
C LEU A 33 12.02 2.46 17.62
N GLY A 34 10.83 2.35 17.01
CA GLY A 34 10.37 3.27 15.97
C GLY A 34 10.21 4.70 16.49
N GLY A 35 9.68 4.88 17.70
CA GLY A 35 9.54 6.18 18.34
C GLY A 35 10.89 6.83 18.67
N LEU A 36 11.87 6.05 19.13
CA LEU A 36 13.24 6.52 19.36
C LEU A 36 13.95 6.92 18.06
N ALA A 37 13.58 6.32 16.93
CA ALA A 37 14.13 6.66 15.61
C ALA A 37 13.47 7.90 14.97
N MET A 38 12.37 8.43 15.54
CA MET A 38 11.67 9.57 14.96
C MET A 38 12.45 10.87 15.11
N ASN A 39 12.36 11.68 14.06
CA ASN A 39 12.88 13.04 13.98
C ASN A 39 12.01 13.84 13.00
N ASP A 40 12.28 15.12 12.89
CA ASP A 40 11.63 16.06 11.97
C ASP A 40 12.25 16.06 10.56
N VAL A 41 13.28 15.26 10.31
CA VAL A 41 13.99 15.21 9.02
C VAL A 41 13.25 14.38 7.98
N LEU A 42 13.00 14.94 6.80
CA LEU A 42 12.44 14.22 5.65
C LEU A 42 13.57 13.65 4.78
N VAL A 43 13.79 12.34 4.85
CA VAL A 43 14.88 11.68 4.11
C VAL A 43 14.50 11.47 2.64
N TYR A 44 13.26 11.08 2.36
CA TYR A 44 12.81 10.67 1.02
C TYR A 44 12.03 11.77 0.31
N THR A 45 12.74 12.84 -0.07
CA THR A 45 12.18 13.91 -0.90
C THR A 45 12.40 13.60 -2.39
N PRO A 46 11.46 13.95 -3.29
CA PRO A 46 10.28 14.80 -3.07
C PRO A 46 9.04 14.07 -2.52
N ASP A 47 9.01 12.73 -2.51
CA ASP A 47 7.76 11.97 -2.28
C ASP A 47 7.15 12.20 -0.90
N SER A 48 7.94 12.12 0.18
CA SER A 48 7.46 12.35 1.54
C SER A 48 6.87 13.75 1.73
N ALA A 49 7.45 14.77 1.09
CA ALA A 49 6.96 16.14 1.17
C ALA A 49 5.62 16.30 0.43
N ARG A 50 5.47 15.69 -0.75
CA ARG A 50 4.21 15.74 -1.53
C ARG A 50 3.04 15.14 -0.77
N TYR A 51 3.24 14.00 -0.12
CA TYR A 51 2.19 13.39 0.69
C TYR A 51 1.73 14.28 1.84
N LEU A 52 2.66 14.99 2.50
CA LEU A 52 2.34 15.96 3.54
C LEU A 52 1.56 17.16 3.01
N VAL A 53 1.99 17.73 1.87
CA VAL A 53 1.31 18.87 1.23
C VAL A 53 -0.13 18.49 0.89
N TRP A 54 -0.34 17.36 0.22
CA TRP A 54 -1.69 16.91 -0.13
C TRP A 54 -2.54 16.55 1.10
N ALA A 55 -1.96 15.91 2.12
CA ALA A 55 -2.66 15.63 3.36
C ALA A 55 -3.14 16.92 4.06
N LYS A 56 -2.31 17.97 4.05
CA LYS A 56 -2.66 19.30 4.58
C LYS A 56 -3.79 19.94 3.78
N SER A 57 -3.72 19.94 2.44
CA SER A 57 -4.76 20.49 1.58
C SER A 57 -6.11 19.77 1.76
N LEU A 58 -6.07 18.43 1.87
CA LEU A 58 -7.24 17.60 2.17
C LEU A 58 -7.83 17.91 3.55
N ALA A 59 -6.99 18.05 4.58
CA ALA A 59 -7.42 18.44 5.92
C ALA A 59 -8.08 19.83 5.97
N GLN A 60 -7.70 20.72 5.04
CA GLN A 60 -8.30 22.04 4.86
C GLN A 60 -9.51 22.06 3.91
N PHE A 61 -9.99 20.90 3.46
CA PHE A 61 -11.08 20.77 2.49
C PHE A 61 -10.82 21.45 1.14
N LYS A 62 -9.56 21.65 0.77
CA LYS A 62 -9.17 22.21 -0.54
C LYS A 62 -8.98 21.14 -1.62
N GLY A 63 -9.10 19.87 -1.26
CA GLY A 63 -8.82 18.75 -2.17
C GLY A 63 -7.31 18.52 -2.33
N PHE A 64 -6.90 17.93 -3.44
CA PHE A 64 -5.49 17.60 -3.74
C PHE A 64 -4.70 18.79 -4.31
N GLU A 65 -4.87 19.97 -3.74
CA GLU A 65 -4.16 21.18 -4.14
C GLU A 65 -2.67 21.10 -3.72
N ASP A 66 -1.75 21.33 -4.65
CA ASP A 66 -0.31 21.46 -4.35
C ASP A 66 0.01 22.89 -3.88
N LEU A 67 0.10 23.05 -2.55
CA LEU A 67 0.41 24.34 -1.91
C LEU A 67 1.91 24.69 -1.93
N SER A 68 2.77 23.85 -2.50
CA SER A 68 4.22 24.09 -2.52
C SER A 68 4.68 25.01 -3.65
N ILE A 69 3.80 25.30 -4.61
CA ILE A 69 4.08 26.08 -5.82
C ILE A 69 3.33 27.41 -5.83
N PRO A 70 3.85 28.46 -6.50
CA PRO A 70 3.21 29.78 -6.56
C PRO A 70 1.82 29.78 -7.21
N GLU A 71 1.61 28.90 -8.19
CA GLU A 71 0.34 28.69 -8.88
C GLU A 71 -0.17 27.27 -8.58
N PRO A 72 -0.94 27.09 -7.49
CA PRO A 72 -1.42 25.77 -7.07
C PRO A 72 -2.31 25.13 -8.12
N PHE A 73 -2.14 23.82 -8.30
CA PHE A 73 -3.02 22.98 -9.10
C PHE A 73 -3.39 21.72 -8.31
N HIS A 74 -4.49 21.08 -8.68
CA HIS A 74 -5.07 19.93 -8.00
C HIS A 74 -4.62 18.57 -8.57
N TYR A 75 -3.61 18.60 -9.44
CA TYR A 75 -3.12 17.44 -10.19
C TYR A 75 -2.13 16.60 -9.36
N VAL A 76 -2.35 15.29 -9.35
CA VAL A 76 -1.59 14.34 -8.52
C VAL A 76 -0.93 13.31 -9.43
N VAL A 77 0.38 13.40 -9.61
CA VAL A 77 1.12 12.44 -10.46
C VAL A 77 1.10 11.03 -9.86
N HIS A 78 1.03 10.93 -8.54
CA HIS A 78 1.18 9.68 -7.79
C HIS A 78 -0.15 9.12 -7.28
N ALA A 79 -0.10 7.88 -6.79
CA ALA A 79 -1.22 7.23 -6.14
C ALA A 79 -1.69 8.00 -4.86
N PRO A 80 -2.99 8.33 -4.71
CA PRO A 80 -3.46 9.34 -3.77
C PRO A 80 -3.72 8.84 -2.35
N LEU A 81 -3.91 7.54 -2.16
CA LEU A 81 -4.54 7.02 -0.94
C LEU A 81 -3.67 7.26 0.29
N TYR A 82 -2.34 7.24 0.14
CA TYR A 82 -1.46 7.48 1.27
C TYR A 82 -1.59 8.91 1.82
N ALA A 83 -1.74 9.93 0.97
CA ALA A 83 -2.02 11.29 1.43
C ALA A 83 -3.36 11.37 2.19
N VAL A 84 -4.39 10.65 1.73
CA VAL A 84 -5.69 10.55 2.43
C VAL A 84 -5.52 9.89 3.80
N LEU A 85 -4.72 8.83 3.88
CA LEU A 85 -4.43 8.15 5.15
C LEU A 85 -3.68 9.05 6.15
N LEU A 86 -2.97 10.07 5.69
CA LEU A 86 -2.26 11.03 6.55
C LEU A 86 -3.14 12.19 7.04
N VAL A 87 -4.36 12.37 6.51
CA VAL A 87 -5.28 13.46 6.89
C VAL A 87 -5.53 13.52 8.41
N PRO A 88 -5.73 12.41 9.14
CA PRO A 88 -5.90 12.47 10.59
C PRO A 88 -4.72 13.13 11.32
N ALA A 89 -3.48 12.86 10.88
CA ALA A 89 -2.29 13.50 11.45
C ALA A 89 -2.27 15.00 11.15
N ALA A 90 -2.63 15.39 9.92
CA ALA A 90 -2.71 16.79 9.51
C ALA A 90 -3.82 17.58 10.23
N LEU A 91 -4.93 16.92 10.59
CA LEU A 91 -6.01 17.52 11.38
C LEU A 91 -5.65 17.69 12.86
N LEU A 92 -5.02 16.68 13.47
CA LEU A 92 -4.69 16.68 14.90
C LEU A 92 -3.46 17.53 15.22
N ALA A 93 -2.48 17.54 14.33
CA ALA A 93 -1.23 18.30 14.48
C ALA A 93 -0.80 18.86 13.12
N PRO A 94 -1.39 19.98 12.68
CA PRO A 94 -1.02 20.64 11.43
C PRO A 94 0.48 20.96 11.39
N ASP A 95 1.11 20.76 10.24
CA ASP A 95 2.55 21.01 9.99
C ASP A 95 3.53 20.21 10.86
N ASN A 96 3.03 19.22 11.60
CA ASN A 96 3.87 18.35 12.42
C ASN A 96 4.28 17.08 11.66
N ILE A 97 5.53 17.08 11.16
CA ILE A 97 6.14 15.94 10.47
C ILE A 97 6.17 14.68 11.35
N VAL A 98 6.46 14.85 12.65
CA VAL A 98 6.54 13.74 13.60
C VAL A 98 5.18 13.07 13.77
N ALA A 99 4.07 13.81 13.73
CA ALA A 99 2.72 13.25 13.81
C ALA A 99 2.39 12.36 12.59
N ALA A 100 2.79 12.79 11.38
CA ALA A 100 2.62 11.97 10.17
C ALA A 100 3.49 10.70 10.18
N LYS A 101 4.73 10.81 10.68
CA LYS A 101 5.59 9.64 10.92
C LYS A 101 4.99 8.70 11.97
N ALA A 102 4.45 9.23 13.06
CA ALA A 102 3.79 8.45 14.11
C ALA A 102 2.61 7.64 13.56
N LEU A 103 1.79 8.25 12.71
CA LEU A 103 0.70 7.55 12.06
C LEU A 103 1.20 6.41 11.14
N THR A 104 2.28 6.64 10.40
CA THR A 104 2.90 5.60 9.57
C THR A 104 3.49 4.47 10.43
N LEU A 105 4.07 4.80 11.59
CA LEU A 105 4.58 3.80 12.54
C LEU A 105 3.45 2.96 13.14
N VAL A 106 2.30 3.57 13.42
CA VAL A 106 1.10 2.82 13.85
C VAL A 106 0.68 1.84 12.75
N MET A 107 0.66 2.25 11.48
CA MET A 107 0.41 1.32 10.36
C MET A 107 1.47 0.21 10.28
N GLY A 108 2.75 0.55 10.46
CA GLY A 108 3.85 -0.43 10.52
C GLY A 108 3.65 -1.45 11.64
N SER A 109 3.15 -1.01 12.79
CA SER A 109 2.82 -1.91 13.90
C SER A 109 1.64 -2.82 13.57
N GLY A 110 0.72 -2.39 12.71
CA GLY A 110 -0.36 -3.21 12.14
C GLY A 110 0.12 -4.25 11.11
N LEU A 111 1.27 -4.05 10.47
CA LEU A 111 1.85 -5.05 9.55
C LEU A 111 2.33 -6.30 10.29
N LEU A 112 2.90 -6.15 11.48
CA LEU A 112 3.42 -7.26 12.30
C LEU A 112 2.36 -8.34 12.62
N PRO A 113 1.14 -8.00 13.10
CA PRO A 113 0.07 -8.97 13.28
C PRO A 113 -0.33 -9.68 11.98
N LEU A 114 -0.39 -8.96 10.85
CA LEU A 114 -0.72 -9.56 9.55
C LEU A 114 0.35 -10.57 9.14
N PHE A 115 1.62 -10.21 9.30
CA PHE A 115 2.74 -11.10 9.03
C PHE A 115 2.73 -12.34 9.93
N PHE A 116 2.47 -12.15 11.22
CA PHE A 116 2.31 -13.24 12.18
C PHE A 116 1.18 -14.21 11.77
N LEU A 117 0.01 -13.68 11.41
CA LEU A 117 -1.12 -14.50 10.97
C LEU A 117 -0.81 -15.27 9.69
N TRP A 118 -0.17 -14.62 8.71
CA TRP A 118 0.24 -15.26 7.48
C TRP A 118 1.22 -16.41 7.75
N MET A 119 2.23 -16.19 8.60
CA MET A 119 3.18 -17.24 8.99
C MET A 119 2.51 -18.38 9.78
N ARG A 120 1.53 -18.08 10.63
CA ARG A 120 0.75 -19.12 11.34
C ARG A 120 -0.04 -20.01 10.38
N GLY A 121 -0.52 -19.47 9.27
CA GLY A 121 -1.15 -20.26 8.21
C GLY A 121 -0.20 -21.31 7.60
N LEU A 122 1.11 -21.03 7.60
CA LEU A 122 2.13 -21.90 7.02
C LEU A 122 2.69 -22.94 7.99
N SER A 123 2.73 -22.64 9.30
CA SER A 123 3.40 -23.47 10.30
C SER A 123 2.85 -23.26 11.71
N ASP A 124 2.59 -24.37 12.43
CA ASP A 124 2.18 -24.38 13.84
C ASP A 124 3.35 -24.31 14.86
N SER A 125 4.59 -24.29 14.39
CA SER A 125 5.83 -24.14 15.19
C SER A 125 5.92 -22.78 15.89
N PRO A 126 6.84 -22.52 16.86
CA PRO A 126 7.22 -21.17 17.30
C PRO A 126 7.74 -20.22 16.19
N ALA A 127 7.95 -20.73 14.97
CA ALA A 127 8.46 -19.98 13.83
C ALA A 127 7.73 -18.64 13.53
N PRO A 128 6.39 -18.51 13.60
CA PRO A 128 5.69 -17.25 13.37
C PRO A 128 6.08 -16.14 14.36
N ILE A 129 6.24 -16.47 15.64
CA ILE A 129 6.68 -15.50 16.65
C ILE A 129 8.11 -15.06 16.37
N LEU A 130 9.01 -16.02 16.12
CA LEU A 130 10.41 -15.71 15.85
C LEU A 130 10.56 -14.89 14.56
N GLY A 131 9.87 -15.27 13.49
CA GLY A 131 9.86 -14.54 12.23
C GLY A 131 9.31 -13.12 12.38
N THR A 132 8.23 -12.94 13.15
CA THR A 132 7.68 -11.61 13.44
C THR A 132 8.63 -10.77 14.28
N ALA A 133 9.33 -11.36 15.26
CA ALA A 133 10.36 -10.68 16.03
C ALA A 133 11.53 -10.23 15.15
N ILE A 134 12.01 -11.11 14.25
CA ILE A 134 13.06 -10.78 13.28
C ILE A 134 12.62 -9.64 12.36
N LEU A 135 11.38 -9.69 11.84
CA LEU A 135 10.84 -8.63 11.00
C LEU A 135 10.73 -7.30 11.77
N ALA A 136 10.29 -7.33 13.02
CA ALA A 136 10.14 -6.14 13.85
C ALA A 136 11.48 -5.42 14.12
N VAL A 137 12.57 -6.15 14.28
CA VAL A 137 13.90 -5.55 14.47
C VAL A 137 14.65 -5.33 13.16
N HIS A 138 14.08 -5.72 12.02
CA HIS A 138 14.74 -5.59 10.73
C HIS A 138 14.95 -4.11 10.38
N PRO A 139 16.17 -3.67 10.02
CA PRO A 139 16.48 -2.25 9.80
C PRO A 139 15.57 -1.58 8.76
N LEU A 140 15.30 -2.27 7.64
CA LEU A 140 14.40 -1.72 6.61
C LEU A 140 12.95 -1.61 7.09
N MET A 141 12.49 -2.55 7.93
CA MET A 141 11.12 -2.50 8.45
C MET A 141 10.97 -1.29 9.39
N LEU A 142 11.93 -1.10 10.29
CA LEU A 142 11.98 0.09 11.15
C LEU A 142 12.07 1.36 10.32
N LEU A 143 12.95 1.40 9.32
CA LEU A 143 13.13 2.55 8.43
C LEU A 143 11.84 2.94 7.72
N PHE A 144 11.22 2.03 6.96
CA PHE A 144 10.00 2.34 6.22
C PHE A 144 8.80 2.62 7.13
N SER A 145 8.81 2.11 8.37
CA SER A 145 7.69 2.33 9.30
C SER A 145 7.69 3.71 9.96
N HIS A 146 8.82 4.41 10.05
CA HIS A 146 8.84 5.77 10.60
C HIS A 146 9.08 6.86 9.54
N GLN A 147 9.14 6.48 8.25
CA GLN A 147 9.26 7.41 7.14
C GLN A 147 7.90 7.64 6.47
N ILE A 148 7.70 8.83 5.91
CA ILE A 148 6.41 9.20 5.31
C ILE A 148 6.35 8.65 3.89
N LEU A 149 6.04 7.37 3.77
CA LEU A 149 5.96 6.67 2.49
C LEU A 149 4.86 5.60 2.48
N SER A 150 4.45 5.19 1.28
CA SER A 150 3.32 4.28 1.06
C SER A 150 3.68 2.79 1.10
N GLU A 151 4.95 2.42 1.26
CA GLU A 151 5.46 1.04 1.26
C GLU A 151 4.80 0.19 2.35
N ILE A 152 4.67 0.73 3.56
CA ILE A 152 4.09 0.02 4.71
C ILE A 152 2.60 -0.26 4.54
N PRO A 153 1.73 0.74 4.26
CA PRO A 153 0.32 0.46 4.00
C PRO A 153 0.14 -0.43 2.76
N PHE A 154 1.02 -0.33 1.75
CA PHE A 154 1.01 -1.24 0.61
C PHE A 154 1.37 -2.68 1.02
N ALA A 155 2.39 -2.88 1.85
CA ALA A 155 2.77 -4.19 2.37
C ALA A 155 1.65 -4.81 3.23
N MET A 156 0.90 -4.00 3.97
CA MET A 156 -0.30 -4.46 4.69
C MET A 156 -1.37 -4.95 3.72
N ALA A 157 -1.63 -4.23 2.63
CA ALA A 157 -2.56 -4.64 1.60
C ALA A 157 -2.12 -5.93 0.89
N LEU A 158 -0.81 -6.10 0.65
CA LEU A 158 -0.22 -7.32 0.11
C LEU A 158 -0.46 -8.52 1.02
N LEU A 159 -0.10 -8.43 2.31
CA LEU A 159 -0.32 -9.52 3.26
C LEU A 159 -1.81 -9.80 3.46
N GLY A 160 -2.63 -8.76 3.56
CA GLY A 160 -4.09 -8.90 3.64
C GLY A 160 -4.68 -9.63 2.43
N THR A 161 -4.16 -9.36 1.23
CA THR A 161 -4.51 -10.08 0.00
C THR A 161 -4.17 -11.56 0.10
N LEU A 162 -2.94 -11.90 0.51
CA LEU A 162 -2.50 -13.30 0.64
C LEU A 162 -3.36 -14.07 1.66
N ILE A 163 -3.64 -13.46 2.82
CA ILE A 163 -4.45 -14.07 3.88
C ILE A 163 -5.89 -14.31 3.40
N LEU A 164 -6.50 -13.33 2.73
CA LEU A 164 -7.88 -13.47 2.24
C LEU A 164 -7.99 -14.44 1.07
N VAL A 165 -7.02 -14.45 0.16
CA VAL A 165 -6.98 -15.43 -0.93
C VAL A 165 -6.91 -16.85 -0.37
N ASP A 166 -6.01 -17.12 0.57
CA ASP A 166 -5.92 -18.43 1.23
C ASP A 166 -7.24 -18.84 1.91
N ARG A 167 -7.90 -17.89 2.59
CA ARG A 167 -9.19 -18.11 3.24
C ARG A 167 -10.32 -18.41 2.26
N ILE A 168 -10.37 -17.69 1.14
CA ILE A 168 -11.39 -17.86 0.08
C ILE A 168 -11.21 -19.20 -0.64
N VAL A 169 -9.96 -19.61 -0.90
CA VAL A 169 -9.64 -20.89 -1.54
C VAL A 169 -9.93 -22.05 -0.62
N SER A 170 -9.60 -21.92 0.67
CA SER A 170 -9.84 -22.97 1.66
C SER A 170 -11.33 -23.13 2.05
N GLU A 171 -12.24 -22.31 1.48
CA GLU A 171 -13.67 -22.25 1.85
C GLU A 171 -13.93 -22.00 3.36
N LYS A 172 -12.93 -21.49 4.10
CA LYS A 172 -12.95 -21.28 5.56
C LYS A 172 -13.65 -19.98 5.99
N GLY A 173 -14.39 -19.33 5.10
CA GLY A 173 -14.94 -17.99 5.30
C GLY A 173 -16.25 -17.75 4.57
N ASN A 174 -16.85 -16.57 4.78
CA ASN A 174 -18.04 -16.16 4.03
C ASN A 174 -17.57 -15.66 2.67
N SER A 175 -17.64 -16.53 1.66
CA SER A 175 -17.07 -16.30 0.33
C SER A 175 -17.42 -14.92 -0.26
N ARG A 176 -18.61 -14.37 -0.03
CA ARG A 176 -18.99 -13.05 -0.60
C ARG A 176 -18.42 -11.88 0.19
N ARG A 177 -18.43 -11.97 1.54
CA ARG A 177 -17.87 -10.92 2.40
C ARG A 177 -16.37 -10.82 2.20
N ASP A 178 -15.68 -11.97 2.19
CA ASP A 178 -14.24 -12.01 2.03
C ASP A 178 -13.82 -11.56 0.61
N GLU A 179 -14.60 -11.89 -0.43
CA GLU A 179 -14.42 -11.32 -1.78
C GLU A 179 -14.53 -9.79 -1.80
N LEU A 180 -15.55 -9.23 -1.13
CA LEU A 180 -15.74 -7.78 -1.09
C LEU A 180 -14.58 -7.09 -0.37
N ILE A 181 -14.14 -7.63 0.78
CA ILE A 181 -12.99 -7.10 1.51
C ILE A 181 -11.74 -7.18 0.65
N LEU A 182 -11.53 -8.31 -0.06
CA LEU A 182 -10.40 -8.48 -0.96
C LEU A 182 -10.43 -7.46 -2.11
N ALA A 183 -11.59 -7.23 -2.73
CA ALA A 183 -11.75 -6.20 -3.76
C ALA A 183 -11.41 -4.80 -3.23
N CYS A 184 -11.86 -4.45 -2.02
CA CYS A 184 -11.51 -3.19 -1.37
C CYS A 184 -10.01 -3.05 -1.10
N ILE A 185 -9.36 -4.12 -0.61
CA ILE A 185 -7.91 -4.14 -0.36
C ILE A 185 -7.14 -3.98 -1.67
N LEU A 186 -7.54 -4.66 -2.74
CA LEU A 186 -6.91 -4.56 -4.06
C LEU A 186 -7.08 -3.16 -4.66
N ALA A 187 -8.26 -2.55 -4.54
CA ALA A 187 -8.49 -1.17 -4.95
C ALA A 187 -7.62 -0.20 -4.14
N GLY A 188 -7.54 -0.39 -2.83
CA GLY A 188 -6.65 0.36 -1.95
C GLY A 188 -5.18 0.19 -2.33
N ALA A 189 -4.73 -1.03 -2.65
CA ALA A 189 -3.35 -1.29 -3.07
C ALA A 189 -2.99 -0.53 -4.34
N ALA A 190 -3.88 -0.51 -5.34
CA ALA A 190 -3.69 0.24 -6.58
C ALA A 190 -3.69 1.77 -6.37
N LEU A 191 -4.45 2.27 -5.38
CA LEU A 191 -4.48 3.69 -5.01
C LEU A 191 -3.36 4.09 -4.02
N LEU A 192 -2.68 3.14 -3.39
CA LEU A 192 -1.50 3.38 -2.56
C LEU A 192 -0.23 3.49 -3.39
N ARG A 193 -0.13 2.65 -4.44
CA ARG A 193 1.00 2.58 -5.38
C ARG A 193 0.53 2.04 -6.72
N GLU A 194 1.11 2.53 -7.81
CA GLU A 194 0.84 2.07 -9.18
C GLU A 194 1.20 0.59 -9.34
N ILE A 195 2.25 0.11 -8.66
CA ILE A 195 2.62 -1.32 -8.64
C ILE A 195 1.52 -2.20 -8.05
N GLY A 196 0.56 -1.65 -7.30
CA GLY A 196 -0.59 -2.38 -6.80
C GLY A 196 -1.48 -2.95 -7.89
N ILE A 197 -1.44 -2.38 -9.10
CA ILE A 197 -2.11 -2.96 -10.28
C ILE A 197 -1.57 -4.37 -10.58
N THR A 198 -0.28 -4.62 -10.35
CA THR A 198 0.30 -5.97 -10.54
C THR A 198 -0.31 -6.99 -9.57
N LEU A 199 -0.63 -6.58 -8.34
CA LEU A 199 -1.29 -7.43 -7.35
C LEU A 199 -2.74 -7.75 -7.76
N VAL A 200 -3.44 -6.80 -8.38
CA VAL A 200 -4.77 -7.03 -8.98
C VAL A 200 -4.69 -8.11 -10.06
N PHE A 201 -3.77 -7.97 -11.01
CA PHE A 201 -3.59 -8.95 -12.09
C PHE A 201 -3.14 -10.31 -11.57
N ALA A 202 -2.19 -10.36 -10.63
CA ALA A 202 -1.74 -11.60 -10.02
C ALA A 202 -2.89 -12.36 -9.37
N THR A 203 -3.78 -11.65 -8.65
CA THR A 203 -4.96 -12.25 -8.01
C THR A 203 -5.97 -12.75 -9.05
N ALA A 204 -6.22 -11.98 -10.11
CA ALA A 204 -7.12 -12.38 -11.18
C ALA A 204 -6.60 -13.62 -11.95
N ILE A 205 -5.31 -13.63 -12.29
CA ILE A 205 -4.64 -14.77 -12.93
C ILE A 205 -4.71 -16.00 -12.02
N PHE A 206 -4.46 -15.83 -10.72
CA PHE A 206 -4.55 -16.92 -9.75
C PHE A 206 -5.95 -17.56 -9.74
N PHE A 207 -7.03 -16.78 -9.61
CA PHE A 207 -8.39 -17.34 -9.64
C PHE A 207 -8.80 -17.87 -11.02
N GLY A 208 -8.31 -17.26 -12.11
CA GLY A 208 -8.52 -17.74 -13.47
C GLY A 208 -7.86 -19.10 -13.72
N ALA A 209 -6.64 -19.30 -13.21
CA ALA A 209 -5.94 -20.58 -13.28
C ALA A 209 -6.67 -21.68 -12.48
N HIS A 210 -7.36 -21.31 -11.40
CA HIS A 210 -8.24 -22.20 -10.62
C HIS A 210 -9.66 -22.33 -11.21
N ARG A 211 -9.86 -21.89 -12.47
CA ARG A 211 -11.14 -21.92 -13.22
C ARG A 211 -12.30 -21.17 -12.54
N ASN A 212 -12.01 -20.27 -11.62
CA ASN A 212 -13.02 -19.43 -11.00
C ASN A 212 -13.12 -18.06 -11.68
N PHE A 213 -13.59 -18.07 -12.92
CA PHE A 213 -13.65 -16.89 -13.78
C PHE A 213 -14.53 -15.77 -13.22
N ARG A 214 -15.59 -16.12 -12.46
CA ARG A 214 -16.41 -15.12 -11.80
C ARG A 214 -15.60 -14.31 -10.79
N ARG A 215 -14.88 -14.99 -9.88
CA ARG A 215 -14.03 -14.29 -8.88
C ARG A 215 -12.91 -13.52 -9.56
N ALA A 216 -12.27 -14.11 -10.57
CA ALA A 216 -11.23 -13.45 -11.35
C ALA A 216 -11.73 -12.14 -11.99
N LEU A 217 -12.91 -12.16 -12.60
CA LEU A 217 -13.50 -10.99 -13.24
C LEU A 217 -13.89 -9.91 -12.21
N VAL A 218 -14.52 -10.30 -11.09
CA VAL A 218 -14.94 -9.35 -10.03
C VAL A 218 -13.72 -8.68 -9.40
N LEU A 219 -12.70 -9.47 -9.03
CA LEU A 219 -11.48 -9.00 -8.37
C LEU A 219 -10.55 -8.24 -9.33
N LEU A 220 -10.76 -8.35 -10.64
CA LEU A 220 -10.10 -7.54 -11.66
C LEU A 220 -10.84 -6.22 -11.90
N LEU A 221 -12.13 -6.31 -12.23
CA LEU A 221 -12.92 -5.17 -12.70
C LEU A 221 -13.18 -4.13 -11.61
N ILE A 222 -13.46 -4.54 -10.36
CA ILE A 222 -13.76 -3.57 -9.29
C ILE A 222 -12.54 -2.70 -8.98
N PRO A 223 -11.34 -3.24 -8.67
CA PRO A 223 -10.16 -2.42 -8.42
C PRO A 223 -9.77 -1.56 -9.62
N LEU A 224 -9.85 -2.09 -10.84
CA LEU A 224 -9.55 -1.33 -12.05
C LEU A 224 -10.56 -0.21 -12.31
N ALA A 225 -11.85 -0.41 -12.02
CA ALA A 225 -12.85 0.65 -12.13
C ALA A 225 -12.56 1.77 -11.12
N VAL A 226 -12.25 1.42 -9.86
CA VAL A 226 -11.90 2.41 -8.83
C VAL A 226 -10.65 3.20 -9.20
N TYR A 227 -9.59 2.51 -9.63
CA TYR A 227 -8.37 3.17 -10.10
C TYR A 227 -8.62 4.00 -11.38
N GLY A 228 -9.44 3.48 -12.29
CA GLY A 228 -9.84 4.17 -13.52
C GLY A 228 -10.62 5.45 -13.27
N ILE A 229 -11.52 5.48 -12.29
CA ILE A 229 -12.22 6.70 -11.86
C ILE A 229 -11.21 7.76 -11.39
N TRP A 230 -10.22 7.35 -10.59
CA TRP A 230 -9.16 8.25 -10.16
C TRP A 230 -8.32 8.77 -11.34
N PHE A 231 -7.94 7.88 -12.25
CA PHE A 231 -7.19 8.22 -13.45
C PHE A 231 -7.95 9.23 -14.34
N ILE A 232 -9.25 8.99 -14.57
CA ILE A 232 -10.12 9.89 -15.34
C ILE A 232 -10.22 11.26 -14.64
N ARG A 233 -10.39 11.30 -13.32
CA ARG A 233 -10.38 12.56 -12.57
C ARG A 233 -9.10 13.33 -12.81
N ASN A 234 -7.96 12.64 -12.71
CA ASN A 234 -6.66 13.29 -12.78
C ASN A 234 -6.34 13.78 -14.21
N GLU A 235 -6.47 12.91 -15.21
CA GLU A 235 -6.10 13.20 -16.60
C GLU A 235 -7.11 14.05 -17.35
N ILE A 236 -8.40 13.81 -17.15
CA ILE A 236 -9.44 14.43 -17.98
C ILE A 236 -9.99 15.67 -17.27
N LEU A 237 -10.42 15.52 -16.02
CA LEU A 237 -11.10 16.61 -15.32
C LEU A 237 -10.13 17.70 -14.83
N VAL A 238 -8.98 17.30 -14.28
CA VAL A 238 -8.01 18.26 -13.72
C VAL A 238 -7.02 18.73 -14.76
N ALA A 239 -6.29 17.81 -15.41
CA ALA A 239 -5.29 18.23 -16.40
C ALA A 239 -5.89 18.90 -17.64
N GLY A 240 -7.17 18.67 -17.95
CA GLY A 240 -7.90 19.38 -19.01
C GLY A 240 -8.15 20.86 -18.71
N VAL A 241 -8.15 21.26 -17.43
CA VAL A 241 -8.43 22.64 -16.99
C VAL A 241 -7.14 23.35 -16.56
N GLU A 242 -6.32 22.68 -15.76
CA GLU A 242 -5.18 23.32 -15.09
C GLU A 242 -3.86 23.17 -15.85
N HIS A 243 -3.83 22.35 -16.91
CA HIS A 243 -2.65 22.14 -17.77
C HIS A 243 -1.33 21.96 -16.99
N PRO A 244 -1.25 20.98 -16.08
CA PRO A 244 -0.05 20.76 -15.28
C PRO A 244 1.16 20.45 -16.17
N PRO A 245 2.38 20.79 -15.72
CA PRO A 245 3.59 20.64 -16.53
C PRO A 245 3.97 19.17 -16.81
N LEU A 246 3.43 18.22 -16.05
CA LEU A 246 3.66 16.79 -16.19
C LEU A 246 2.33 16.05 -16.04
N ARG A 247 1.97 15.25 -17.05
CA ARG A 247 0.81 14.35 -17.02
C ARG A 247 1.23 12.88 -16.91
N ASN A 248 0.38 12.03 -16.34
CA ASN A 248 0.66 10.61 -16.17
C ASN A 248 0.80 9.91 -17.53
N SER A 249 0.04 10.35 -18.54
CA SER A 249 0.20 9.86 -19.91
C SER A 249 1.54 10.26 -20.52
N GLU A 250 2.08 11.42 -20.15
CA GLU A 250 3.30 11.97 -20.74
C GLU A 250 4.57 11.33 -20.17
N ILE A 251 4.51 10.73 -18.97
CA ILE A 251 5.64 10.02 -18.35
C ILE A 251 6.26 8.98 -19.29
N PHE A 252 5.42 8.27 -20.06
CA PHE A 252 5.88 7.25 -21.00
C PHE A 252 6.49 7.81 -22.29
N THR A 253 6.25 9.08 -22.58
CA THR A 253 6.71 9.77 -23.79
C THR A 253 7.76 10.84 -23.51
N LEU A 254 8.13 11.02 -22.24
CA LEU A 254 9.05 12.05 -21.80
C LEU A 254 10.49 11.65 -22.13
N HIS A 255 11.17 12.56 -22.82
CA HIS A 255 12.59 12.44 -23.12
C HIS A 255 13.34 13.29 -22.08
N TYR A 256 14.13 12.63 -21.23
CA TYR A 256 14.95 13.25 -20.20
C TYR A 256 16.39 13.47 -20.70
N PHE A 257 16.91 12.54 -21.49
CA PHE A 257 18.31 12.55 -21.95
C PHE A 257 18.46 12.92 -23.42
N THR A 258 17.37 12.80 -24.19
CA THR A 258 17.35 13.04 -25.64
C THR A 258 16.35 14.14 -26.04
N PRO A 259 16.48 14.73 -27.24
CA PRO A 259 15.51 15.70 -27.75
C PRO A 259 14.11 15.07 -27.90
N ARG A 260 13.04 15.87 -27.76
CA ARG A 260 11.64 15.39 -27.95
C ARG A 260 11.34 14.79 -29.33
N SER A 261 12.19 15.07 -30.32
CA SER A 261 12.09 14.52 -31.67
C SER A 261 12.81 13.17 -31.85
N ALA A 262 13.59 12.74 -30.87
CA ALA A 262 14.30 11.47 -30.91
C ALA A 262 13.31 10.30 -30.73
N PRO A 263 13.63 9.10 -31.24
CA PRO A 263 12.88 7.90 -30.91
C PRO A 263 13.02 7.52 -29.43
N LEU A 264 11.95 7.01 -28.82
CA LEU A 264 11.98 6.53 -27.42
C LEU A 264 13.03 5.43 -27.15
N LEU A 265 13.44 4.69 -28.19
CA LEU A 265 14.52 3.71 -28.07
C LEU A 265 15.87 4.37 -27.75
N GLU A 266 16.16 5.54 -28.34
CA GLU A 266 17.38 6.28 -28.04
C GLU A 266 17.38 6.80 -26.60
N GLU A 267 16.22 7.27 -26.13
CA GLU A 267 16.02 7.66 -24.74
C GLU A 267 16.22 6.47 -23.78
N PHE A 268 15.75 5.27 -24.14
CA PHE A 268 15.94 4.07 -23.33
C PHE A 268 17.40 3.60 -23.30
N LEU A 269 18.11 3.71 -24.42
CA LEU A 269 19.54 3.36 -24.52
C LEU A 269 20.45 4.37 -23.81
N ALA A 270 19.98 5.61 -23.62
CA ALA A 270 20.70 6.67 -22.92
C ALA A 270 20.56 6.61 -21.38
N ARG A 271 19.65 5.77 -20.84
CA ARG A 271 19.44 5.54 -19.41
C ARG A 271 20.38 4.48 -18.84
#